data_AF-A0A530L9Y3-F1
#
_entry.id   AF-A0A530L9Y3-F1
#
_cell.length_a   1.000
_cell.length_b   1.000
_cell.length_c   1.000
_cell.angle_alpha   90.00
_cell.angle_beta   90.00
_cell.angle_gamma   90.00
#
_symmetry.space_group_name_H-M   'P 1'
#
loop_
_entity.id
_entity.type
_entity.pdbx_description
1 polymer ?
#
loop_
_entity_poly.entity_id
_entity_poly.type
_entity_poly.pdbx_seq_one_letter_code
_entity_poly.pdbx_strand_id
1 'polypeptide(L)'
;PYKRYGETMEGVRGAIEAMRSEIAHGISRIALLGAMPAGAARNAIDCALWDLEAKISGTPVAHTIRTVPLRALQTAYTLSLAEPEAMAAQARANAQRPLLKVKIGGDNDIARIRAVTAAAPDSRIILDANEGWNDDNIVANLAFAAEHGIALIEQPLPAGHDGILRHIAHPVP
;
A
#
# COMPACT_ATOMS: atom_id res chain seq x y z
N PRO A 1 -13.76 -1.66 0.77
CA PRO A 1 -13.93 -1.59 2.25
C PRO A 1 -12.74 -2.28 2.93
N TYR A 2 -12.14 -1.63 3.92
CA TYR A 2 -11.05 -2.21 4.70
C TYR A 2 -11.42 -2.28 6.18
N LYS A 3 -11.54 -3.51 6.72
CA LYS A 3 -12.00 -3.76 8.10
C LYS A 3 -11.13 -3.06 9.14
N ARG A 4 -9.82 -2.96 8.90
CA ARG A 4 -8.86 -2.25 9.76
C ARG A 4 -9.22 -0.77 9.97
N TYR A 5 -9.95 -0.17 9.04
CA TYR A 5 -10.44 1.21 9.13
C TYR A 5 -11.91 1.31 9.54
N GLY A 6 -12.50 0.24 10.08
CA GLY A 6 -13.89 0.20 10.51
C GLY A 6 -14.91 0.14 9.36
N GLU A 7 -14.46 -0.09 8.12
CA GLU A 7 -15.36 -0.15 6.97
C GLU A 7 -15.96 -1.54 6.78
N THR A 8 -17.27 -1.59 6.52
CA THR A 8 -17.99 -2.80 6.13
C THR A 8 -18.54 -2.67 4.71
N MET A 9 -18.83 -3.80 4.05
CA MET A 9 -19.43 -3.78 2.71
C MET A 9 -20.80 -3.09 2.73
N GLU A 10 -21.61 -3.38 3.74
CA GLU A 10 -22.92 -2.77 3.94
C GLU A 10 -22.82 -1.27 4.21
N GLY A 11 -21.92 -0.85 5.10
CA GLY A 11 -21.72 0.57 5.42
C GLY A 11 -21.23 1.37 4.22
N VAL A 12 -20.28 0.83 3.46
CA VAL A 12 -19.79 1.48 2.24
C VAL A 12 -20.90 1.59 1.20
N ARG A 13 -21.70 0.53 0.99
CA ARG A 13 -22.85 0.58 0.07
C ARG A 13 -23.89 1.60 0.53
N GLY A 14 -24.23 1.61 1.82
CA GLY A 14 -25.18 2.57 2.38
C GLY A 14 -24.71 4.02 2.20
N ALA A 15 -23.42 4.30 2.42
CA ALA A 15 -22.84 5.62 2.21
C ALA A 15 -22.85 6.04 0.73
N ILE A 16 -22.66 5.11 -0.21
CA ILE A 16 -22.78 5.40 -1.64
C ILE A 16 -24.23 5.72 -2.01
N GLU A 17 -25.18 4.90 -1.53
CA GLU A 17 -26.61 5.08 -1.80
C GLU A 17 -27.16 6.39 -1.23
N ALA A 18 -26.66 6.83 -0.07
CA ALA A 18 -27.02 8.12 0.52
C ALA A 18 -26.68 9.31 -0.39
N MET A 19 -25.69 9.18 -1.28
CA MET A 19 -25.31 10.22 -2.23
C MET A 19 -26.12 10.22 -3.54
N ARG A 20 -27.06 9.28 -3.71
CA ARG A 20 -27.83 9.13 -4.95
C ARG A 20 -28.48 10.43 -5.43
N SER A 21 -29.11 11.18 -4.52
CA SER A 21 -29.76 12.45 -4.86
C SER A 21 -28.74 13.47 -5.35
N GLU A 22 -27.67 13.70 -4.59
CA GLU A 22 -26.63 14.68 -4.94
C GLU A 22 -25.96 14.35 -6.29
N ILE A 23 -25.69 13.06 -6.54
CA ILE A 23 -25.16 12.57 -7.82
C ILE A 23 -26.16 12.86 -8.95
N ALA A 24 -27.44 12.56 -8.75
CA ALA A 24 -28.48 12.82 -9.76
C ALA A 24 -28.65 14.32 -10.05
N HIS A 25 -28.39 15.20 -9.07
CA HIS A 25 -28.39 16.65 -9.24
C HIS A 25 -27.05 17.21 -9.74
N GLY A 26 -26.09 16.35 -10.11
CA GLY A 26 -24.85 16.75 -10.76
C GLY A 26 -23.78 17.30 -9.81
N ILE A 27 -23.68 16.77 -8.59
CA ILE A 27 -22.58 17.12 -7.67
C ILE A 27 -21.21 16.98 -8.36
N SER A 28 -20.36 18.00 -8.20
CA SER A 28 -19.00 17.98 -8.75
C SER A 28 -18.03 17.22 -7.84
N ARG A 29 -16.90 16.76 -8.40
CA ARG A 29 -15.82 16.14 -7.61
C ARG A 29 -15.31 17.02 -6.47
N ILE A 30 -15.23 18.33 -6.70
CA ILE A 30 -14.78 19.27 -5.65
C ILE A 30 -15.82 19.37 -4.53
N ALA A 31 -17.11 19.45 -4.87
CA ALA A 31 -18.18 19.47 -3.87
C ALA A 31 -18.26 18.15 -3.08
N LEU A 32 -17.97 17.02 -3.73
CA LEU A 32 -17.93 15.70 -3.08
C LEU A 32 -16.94 15.64 -1.90
N LEU A 33 -15.83 16.38 -1.97
CA LEU A 33 -14.83 16.41 -0.89
C LEU A 33 -15.39 16.94 0.43
N GLY A 34 -16.34 17.89 0.36
CA GLY A 34 -17.04 18.43 1.52
C GLY A 34 -18.30 17.64 1.91
N ALA A 35 -18.92 16.95 0.95
CA ALA A 35 -20.14 16.18 1.18
C ALA A 35 -19.89 14.79 1.80
N MET A 36 -18.69 14.23 1.64
CA MET A 36 -18.34 12.91 2.17
C MET A 36 -16.98 12.89 2.88
N PRO A 37 -16.84 12.12 3.97
CA PRO A 37 -15.54 11.87 4.57
C PRO A 37 -14.63 11.03 3.65
N ALA A 38 -13.33 11.04 3.93
CA ALA A 38 -12.40 10.14 3.26
C ALA A 38 -12.74 8.68 3.59
N GLY A 39 -12.69 7.80 2.59
CA GLY A 39 -13.00 6.38 2.73
C GLY A 39 -13.34 5.71 1.40
N ALA A 40 -13.60 4.41 1.43
CA ALA A 40 -13.88 3.60 0.25
C ALA A 40 -15.11 4.08 -0.52
N ALA A 41 -16.14 4.57 0.17
CA ALA A 41 -17.36 5.08 -0.47
C ALA A 41 -17.06 6.33 -1.31
N ARG A 42 -16.38 7.34 -0.73
CA ARG A 42 -16.00 8.55 -1.45
C ARG A 42 -15.02 8.25 -2.59
N ASN A 43 -14.07 7.32 -2.38
CA ASN A 43 -13.17 6.87 -3.44
C ASN A 43 -13.94 6.32 -4.66
N ALA A 44 -14.94 5.46 -4.42
CA ALA A 44 -15.74 4.88 -5.50
C ALA A 44 -16.50 5.96 -6.29
N ILE A 45 -17.14 6.92 -5.61
CA ILE A 45 -17.90 7.99 -6.27
C ILE A 45 -16.97 8.97 -6.99
N ASP A 46 -15.87 9.40 -6.36
CA ASP A 46 -14.90 10.31 -6.99
C ASP A 46 -14.33 9.72 -8.28
N CYS A 47 -13.90 8.44 -8.24
CA CYS A 47 -13.42 7.73 -9.42
C CYS A 47 -14.49 7.60 -10.51
N ALA A 48 -15.75 7.35 -10.12
CA ALA A 48 -16.86 7.26 -11.08
C ALA A 48 -17.15 8.60 -11.75
N LEU A 49 -17.05 9.71 -11.01
CA LEU A 49 -17.20 11.06 -11.57
C LEU A 49 -16.04 11.40 -12.52
N TRP A 50 -14.80 11.04 -12.18
CA TRP A 50 -13.66 11.16 -13.09
C TRP A 50 -13.87 10.40 -14.40
N ASP A 51 -14.33 9.15 -14.31
CA ASP A 51 -14.62 8.30 -15.47
C ASP A 51 -15.76 8.87 -16.33
N LEU A 52 -16.83 9.35 -15.70
CA LEU A 52 -17.96 9.99 -16.39
C LEU A 52 -17.54 11.27 -17.12
N GLU A 53 -16.80 12.16 -16.46
CA GLU A 53 -16.29 13.40 -17.06
C GLU A 53 -15.38 13.12 -18.26
N ALA A 54 -14.53 12.10 -18.18
CA ALA A 54 -13.67 11.68 -19.28
C ALA A 54 -14.49 11.16 -20.47
N LYS A 55 -15.54 10.38 -20.21
CA LYS A 55 -16.45 9.85 -21.25
C LYS A 55 -17.28 10.94 -21.92
N ILE A 56 -17.78 11.92 -21.16
CA ILE A 56 -18.54 13.05 -21.68
C ILE A 56 -17.65 13.94 -22.56
N SER A 57 -16.43 14.24 -22.09
CA SER A 57 -15.51 15.15 -22.79
C SER A 57 -14.73 14.49 -23.94
N GLY A 58 -14.73 13.15 -24.02
CA GLY A 58 -13.87 12.39 -24.93
C GLY A 58 -12.37 12.48 -24.58
N THR A 59 -12.03 13.05 -23.42
CA THR A 59 -10.64 13.23 -22.98
C THR A 59 -10.32 12.24 -21.86
N PRO A 60 -9.38 11.29 -22.04
CA PRO A 60 -8.98 10.38 -20.98
C PRO A 60 -8.52 11.12 -19.72
N VAL A 61 -8.89 10.64 -18.53
CA VAL A 61 -8.50 11.22 -17.23
C VAL A 61 -7.01 11.56 -17.17
N ALA A 62 -6.17 10.65 -17.67
CA ALA A 62 -4.73 10.81 -17.72
C ALA A 62 -4.28 12.08 -18.48
N HIS A 63 -4.99 12.50 -19.52
CA HIS A 63 -4.68 13.74 -20.25
C HIS A 63 -5.10 14.99 -19.50
N THR A 64 -6.12 14.88 -18.65
CA THR A 64 -6.60 15.98 -17.81
C THR A 64 -5.67 16.26 -16.63
N ILE A 65 -5.06 15.22 -16.04
CA ILE A 65 -4.27 15.36 -14.80
C ILE A 65 -2.75 15.26 -15.00
N ARG A 66 -2.28 14.82 -16.16
CA ARG A 66 -0.84 14.60 -16.35
C ARG A 66 -0.06 15.90 -16.23
N THR A 67 1.04 15.84 -15.49
CA THR A 67 2.09 16.86 -15.48
C THR A 67 3.32 16.42 -16.28
N VAL A 68 3.37 15.14 -16.68
CA VAL A 68 4.46 14.50 -17.40
C VAL A 68 3.93 13.55 -18.48
N PRO A 69 4.72 13.20 -19.51
CA PRO A 69 4.33 12.22 -20.51
C PRO A 69 3.94 10.86 -19.90
N LEU A 70 2.94 10.20 -20.48
CA LEU A 70 2.52 8.87 -20.06
C LEU A 70 3.61 7.86 -20.43
N ARG A 71 3.96 7.02 -19.46
CA ARG A 71 4.89 5.91 -19.62
C ARG A 71 4.44 4.74 -18.77
N ALA A 72 4.83 3.54 -19.18
CA ALA A 72 4.68 2.38 -18.31
C ALA A 72 5.47 2.60 -17.01
N LEU A 73 4.88 2.17 -15.90
CA LEU A 73 5.53 2.20 -14.58
C LEU A 73 5.76 0.78 -14.10
N GLN A 74 6.89 0.59 -13.44
CA GLN A 74 7.18 -0.65 -12.73
C GLN A 74 6.36 -0.68 -11.42
N THR A 75 5.67 -1.78 -11.18
CA THR A 75 4.95 -2.03 -9.93
C THR A 75 5.64 -3.10 -9.10
N ALA A 76 5.42 -3.08 -7.79
CA ALA A 76 5.85 -4.14 -6.90
C ALA A 76 4.97 -5.38 -7.06
N TYR A 77 5.55 -6.56 -6.86
CA TYR A 77 4.80 -7.80 -6.70
C TYR A 77 4.87 -8.27 -5.24
N THR A 78 3.71 -8.49 -4.63
CA THR A 78 3.61 -8.81 -3.21
C THR A 78 3.80 -10.30 -2.95
N LEU A 79 4.77 -10.66 -2.11
CA LEU A 79 4.93 -11.99 -1.53
C LEU A 79 4.15 -12.04 -0.22
N SER A 80 3.32 -13.07 -0.08
CA SER A 80 2.52 -13.29 1.13
C SER A 80 3.40 -13.78 2.27
N LEU A 81 3.06 -13.34 3.50
CA LEU A 81 3.73 -13.78 4.72
C LEU A 81 3.56 -15.30 4.89
N ALA A 82 4.67 -15.99 5.15
CA ALA A 82 4.72 -17.43 5.42
C ALA A 82 6.01 -17.76 6.19
N GLU A 83 6.30 -19.05 6.36
CA GLU A 83 7.60 -19.49 6.87
C GLU A 83 8.75 -19.18 5.90
N PRO A 84 9.99 -19.00 6.39
CA PRO A 84 11.13 -18.55 5.58
C PRO A 84 11.33 -19.36 4.27
N GLU A 85 11.24 -20.68 4.32
CA GLU A 85 11.43 -21.55 3.16
C GLU A 85 10.32 -21.34 2.10
N ALA A 86 9.08 -21.18 2.55
CA ALA A 86 7.95 -20.90 1.68
C ALA A 86 8.06 -19.52 1.05
N MET A 87 8.52 -18.52 1.80
CA MET A 87 8.78 -17.17 1.27
C MET A 87 9.94 -17.17 0.28
N ALA A 88 11.02 -17.91 0.53
CA ALA A 88 12.11 -18.11 -0.42
C ALA A 88 11.64 -18.81 -1.70
N ALA A 89 10.72 -19.77 -1.60
CA ALA A 89 10.10 -20.39 -2.78
C ALA A 89 9.28 -19.38 -3.59
N GLN A 90 8.44 -18.57 -2.94
CA GLN A 90 7.68 -17.49 -3.58
C GLN A 90 8.61 -16.46 -4.25
N ALA A 91 9.70 -16.09 -3.59
CA ALA A 91 10.69 -15.16 -4.10
C ALA A 91 11.42 -15.71 -5.32
N ARG A 92 11.93 -16.96 -5.28
CA ARG A 92 12.56 -17.62 -6.43
C ARG A 92 11.64 -17.69 -7.64
N ALA A 93 10.37 -18.03 -7.43
CA ALA A 93 9.37 -18.09 -8.51
C ALA A 93 9.08 -16.72 -9.16
N ASN A 94 9.49 -15.62 -8.51
CA ASN A 94 9.26 -14.25 -8.95
C ASN A 94 10.56 -13.42 -9.05
N ALA A 95 11.74 -14.05 -9.04
CA ALA A 95 13.04 -13.37 -9.00
C ALA A 95 13.32 -12.55 -10.27
N GLN A 96 12.66 -12.85 -11.39
CA GLN A 96 12.70 -12.04 -12.61
C GLN A 96 12.04 -10.66 -12.45
N ARG A 97 11.27 -10.44 -11.37
CA ARG A 97 10.58 -9.18 -11.14
C ARG A 97 11.55 -8.18 -10.54
N PRO A 98 11.58 -6.95 -11.07
CA PRO A 98 12.54 -5.94 -10.61
C PRO A 98 12.22 -5.36 -9.22
N LEU A 99 10.99 -5.56 -8.72
CA LEU A 99 10.55 -5.09 -7.40
C LEU A 99 9.64 -6.09 -6.72
N LEU A 100 10.06 -6.57 -5.56
CA LEU A 100 9.28 -7.44 -4.68
C LEU A 100 8.89 -6.70 -3.41
N LYS A 101 7.60 -6.75 -3.05
CA LYS A 101 7.08 -6.30 -1.76
C LYS A 101 6.88 -7.52 -0.88
N VAL A 102 7.52 -7.57 0.28
CA VAL A 102 7.52 -8.76 1.14
C VAL A 102 6.72 -8.44 2.39
N LYS A 103 5.61 -9.15 2.58
CA LYS A 103 4.84 -9.08 3.82
C LYS A 103 5.64 -9.75 4.94
N ILE A 104 5.95 -8.98 5.96
CA ILE A 104 6.62 -9.40 7.20
C ILE A 104 5.74 -8.97 8.38
N GLY A 105 6.17 -9.22 9.61
CA GLY A 105 5.44 -8.83 10.81
C GLY A 105 5.32 -10.00 11.77
N GLY A 106 6.13 -9.98 12.82
CA GLY A 106 6.13 -10.93 13.93
C GLY A 106 7.52 -11.46 14.26
N ASP A 107 7.56 -12.55 15.01
CA ASP A 107 8.82 -13.23 15.34
C ASP A 107 9.44 -13.87 14.10
N ASN A 108 10.77 -13.99 14.08
CA ASN A 108 11.54 -14.67 13.04
C ASN A 108 11.67 -13.92 11.68
N ASP A 109 11.37 -12.61 11.63
CA ASP A 109 11.47 -11.84 10.38
C ASP A 109 12.89 -11.71 9.84
N ILE A 110 13.92 -11.75 10.68
CA ILE A 110 15.32 -11.82 10.24
C ILE A 110 15.56 -13.04 9.34
N ALA A 111 15.01 -14.20 9.70
CA ALA A 111 15.15 -15.40 8.88
C ALA A 111 14.39 -15.26 7.55
N ARG A 112 13.20 -14.65 7.57
CA ARG A 112 12.41 -14.38 6.35
C ARG A 112 13.13 -13.42 5.41
N ILE A 113 13.67 -12.31 5.93
CA ILE A 113 14.43 -11.33 5.17
C ILE A 113 15.64 -12.00 4.51
N ARG A 114 16.41 -12.77 5.29
CA ARG A 114 17.57 -13.53 4.77
C ARG A 114 17.16 -14.48 3.65
N ALA A 115 16.10 -15.25 3.86
CA ALA A 115 15.65 -16.27 2.92
C ALA A 115 15.17 -15.65 1.60
N VAL A 116 14.41 -14.55 1.66
CA VAL A 116 13.89 -13.86 0.48
C VAL A 116 14.99 -13.13 -0.30
N THR A 117 15.89 -12.43 0.39
CA THR A 117 17.01 -11.71 -0.24
C THR A 117 17.98 -12.68 -0.93
N ALA A 118 18.27 -13.83 -0.32
CA ALA A 118 19.07 -14.89 -0.96
C ALA A 118 18.35 -15.55 -2.16
N ALA A 119 17.02 -15.62 -2.12
CA ALA A 119 16.20 -16.24 -3.17
C ALA A 119 15.99 -15.35 -4.41
N ALA A 120 16.11 -14.03 -4.26
CA ALA A 120 15.91 -13.06 -5.33
C ALA A 120 16.96 -11.93 -5.25
N PRO A 121 18.25 -12.24 -5.43
CA PRO A 121 19.35 -11.29 -5.19
C PRO A 121 19.36 -10.10 -6.16
N ASP A 122 18.77 -10.25 -7.35
CA ASP A 122 18.71 -9.20 -8.37
C ASP A 122 17.44 -8.33 -8.27
N SER A 123 16.49 -8.71 -7.42
CA SER A 123 15.26 -7.94 -7.19
C SER A 123 15.52 -6.84 -6.17
N ARG A 124 15.00 -5.63 -6.42
CA ARG A 124 14.86 -4.65 -5.33
C ARG A 124 13.76 -5.12 -4.39
N ILE A 125 14.01 -5.13 -3.09
CA ILE A 125 13.07 -5.62 -2.09
C ILE A 125 12.61 -4.47 -1.19
N ILE A 126 11.30 -4.39 -0.96
CA ILE A 126 10.68 -3.55 0.05
C ILE A 126 9.92 -4.42 1.03
N LEU A 127 9.90 -4.06 2.30
CA LEU A 127 9.20 -4.79 3.35
C LEU A 127 7.92 -4.05 3.73
N ASP A 128 6.90 -4.77 4.17
CA ASP A 128 5.70 -4.20 4.77
C ASP A 128 5.30 -5.05 5.97
N ALA A 129 5.42 -4.47 7.16
CA ALA A 129 5.13 -5.15 8.41
C ALA A 129 3.65 -5.13 8.77
N ASN A 130 2.87 -4.25 8.13
CA ASN A 130 1.49 -3.92 8.49
C ASN A 130 1.28 -3.88 10.00
N GLU A 131 2.07 -3.05 10.69
CA GLU A 131 1.98 -2.85 12.15
C GLU A 131 2.47 -4.04 13.00
N GLY A 132 3.18 -5.00 12.40
CA GLY A 132 3.57 -6.26 13.04
C GLY A 132 4.85 -6.23 13.88
N TRP A 133 5.62 -5.14 13.87
CA TRP A 133 6.78 -4.96 14.76
C TRP A 133 6.40 -4.21 16.04
N ASN A 134 7.33 -4.19 16.99
CA ASN A 134 7.19 -3.49 18.26
C ASN A 134 8.53 -2.87 18.67
N ASP A 135 8.53 -2.14 19.78
CA ASP A 135 9.70 -1.42 20.30
C ASP A 135 10.88 -2.37 20.60
N ASP A 136 10.63 -3.63 20.93
CA ASP A 136 11.68 -4.60 21.28
C ASP A 136 12.43 -5.14 20.06
N ASN A 137 11.77 -5.23 18.89
CA ASN A 137 12.35 -5.85 17.69
C ASN A 137 12.70 -4.86 16.56
N ILE A 138 12.13 -3.65 16.57
CA ILE A 138 12.27 -2.67 15.49
C ILE A 138 13.72 -2.35 15.15
N VAL A 139 14.55 -2.07 16.16
CA VAL A 139 15.95 -1.64 15.94
C VAL A 139 16.77 -2.75 15.28
N ALA A 140 16.63 -3.98 15.77
CA ALA A 140 17.34 -5.14 15.22
C ALA A 140 16.88 -5.44 13.78
N ASN A 141 15.57 -5.36 13.52
CA ASN A 141 15.03 -5.62 12.20
C ASN A 141 15.42 -4.54 11.18
N LEU A 142 15.43 -3.25 11.56
CA LEU A 142 15.90 -2.15 10.71
C LEU A 142 17.38 -2.31 10.33
N ALA A 143 18.24 -2.61 11.32
CA ALA A 143 19.66 -2.83 11.09
C ALA A 143 19.90 -4.01 10.13
N PHE A 144 19.21 -5.13 10.39
CA PHE A 144 19.32 -6.32 9.55
C PHE A 144 18.83 -6.07 8.12
N ALA A 145 17.72 -5.35 7.96
CA ALA A 145 17.18 -4.97 6.66
C ALA A 145 18.16 -4.09 5.87
N ALA A 146 18.82 -3.13 6.53
CA ALA A 146 19.84 -2.30 5.91
C ALA A 146 21.04 -3.12 5.42
N GLU A 147 21.53 -4.05 6.24
CA GLU A 147 22.63 -4.97 5.88
C GLU A 147 22.31 -5.85 4.67
N HIS A 148 21.02 -6.13 4.43
CA HIS A 148 20.55 -6.98 3.32
C HIS A 148 19.99 -6.18 2.14
N GLY A 149 20.26 -4.87 2.07
CA GLY A 149 19.93 -4.04 0.91
C GLY A 149 18.42 -3.81 0.71
N ILE A 150 17.63 -3.88 1.77
CA ILE A 150 16.20 -3.53 1.73
C ILE A 150 16.06 -2.04 1.39
N ALA A 151 15.17 -1.73 0.45
CA ALA A 151 15.04 -0.38 -0.11
C ALA A 151 13.99 0.51 0.57
N LEU A 152 13.04 -0.07 1.31
CA LEU A 152 11.95 0.61 2.01
C LEU A 152 11.32 -0.33 3.04
N ILE A 153 10.86 0.20 4.16
CA ILE A 153 10.05 -0.52 5.16
C ILE A 153 8.74 0.22 5.42
N GLU A 154 7.61 -0.40 5.06
CA GLU A 154 6.27 0.16 5.21
C GLU A 154 5.65 -0.21 6.56
N GLN A 155 5.18 0.82 7.27
CA GLN A 155 4.40 0.75 8.52
C GLN A 155 4.91 -0.33 9.50
N PRO A 156 6.13 -0.20 10.04
CA PRO A 156 6.70 -1.21 10.93
C PRO A 156 5.85 -1.40 12.20
N LEU A 157 5.38 -0.31 12.80
CA LEU A 157 4.73 -0.29 14.11
C LEU A 157 3.23 0.03 14.01
N PRO A 158 2.42 -0.33 15.02
CA PRO A 158 1.02 0.06 15.09
C PRO A 158 0.84 1.58 15.06
N ALA A 159 -0.10 2.05 14.24
CA ALA A 159 -0.46 3.46 14.17
C ALA A 159 -0.93 3.95 15.54
N GLY A 160 -0.32 5.05 16.01
CA GLY A 160 -0.55 5.58 17.37
C GLY A 160 0.35 4.98 18.44
N HIS A 161 1.12 3.94 18.12
CA HIS A 161 2.13 3.30 18.97
C HIS A 161 3.49 3.21 18.25
N ASP A 162 3.86 4.29 17.55
CA ASP A 162 5.05 4.38 16.70
C ASP A 162 6.02 5.49 17.16
N GLY A 163 5.87 5.96 18.40
CA GLY A 163 6.63 7.08 18.95
C GLY A 163 8.15 6.86 18.95
N ILE A 164 8.60 5.61 19.12
CA ILE A 164 10.01 5.23 19.07
C ILE A 164 10.68 5.61 17.75
N LEU A 165 9.93 5.67 16.63
CA LEU A 165 10.48 6.05 15.32
C LEU A 165 11.08 7.46 15.32
N ARG A 166 10.68 8.34 16.24
CA ARG A 166 11.28 9.69 16.35
C ARG A 166 12.68 9.70 16.96
N HIS A 167 13.08 8.60 17.60
CA HIS A 167 14.24 8.56 18.49
C HIS A 167 15.29 7.53 18.08
N ILE A 168 14.99 6.67 17.10
CA ILE A 168 15.91 5.67 16.56
C ILE A 168 16.42 6.07 15.17
N ALA A 169 17.55 5.49 14.76
CA ALA A 169 18.07 5.69 13.40
C ALA A 169 17.18 5.01 12.34
N HIS A 170 17.11 5.60 11.15
CA HIS A 170 16.40 5.05 9.99
C HIS A 170 17.42 4.67 8.89
N PRO A 171 18.12 3.53 9.04
CA PRO A 171 19.09 3.09 8.04
C PRO A 171 18.42 2.63 6.74
N VAL A 172 17.11 2.40 6.76
CA VAL A 172 16.24 2.18 5.61
C VAL A 172 15.08 3.18 5.69
N PRO A 173 14.65 3.77 4.55
CA PRO A 173 13.47 4.64 4.51
C PRO A 173 12.17 3.94 4.90
#